data_AF-A0A2N2XMP0-F1
#
_entry.id   AF-A0A2N2XMP0-F1
#
_cell.length_a   1.000
_cell.length_b   1.000
_cell.length_c   1.000
_cell.angle_alpha   90.00
_cell.angle_beta   90.00
_cell.angle_gamma   90.00
#
_symmetry.space_group_name_H-M   'P 1'
#
loop_
_entity.id
_entity.type
_entity.pdbx_description
1 polymer ?
#
loop_
_entity_poly.entity_id
_entity_poly.type
_entity_poly.pdbx_seq_one_letter_code
_entity_poly.pdbx_strand_id
1 'polypeptide(L)'
;MKIFSVKQIANIDKFTIDNEPISSVDLMERAANAFFEWINSNLNFTSYTIFAGPGNNGGDGLVIARLLYESGKKVNVYLYHPRKISDDCNVNYERIQRKKP
;
A
#
# COMPACT_ATOMS: atom_id res chain seq x y z
N MET A 1 -22.50 -10.93 0.84
CA MET A 1 -21.34 -10.06 0.54
C MET A 1 -21.77 -9.02 -0.48
N LYS A 2 -21.51 -7.73 -0.26
CA LYS A 2 -21.73 -6.69 -1.28
C LYS A 2 -20.45 -6.59 -2.13
N ILE A 3 -20.57 -6.69 -3.45
CA ILE A 3 -19.45 -6.57 -4.39
C ILE A 3 -19.63 -5.24 -5.14
N PHE A 4 -18.62 -4.39 -5.10
CA PHE A 4 -18.67 -3.04 -5.66
C PHE A 4 -17.85 -2.95 -6.96
N SER A 5 -18.33 -2.16 -7.91
CA SER A 5 -17.56 -1.76 -9.08
C SER A 5 -16.42 -0.81 -8.70
N VAL A 6 -15.43 -0.69 -9.58
CA VAL A 6 -14.30 0.27 -9.42
C VAL A 6 -14.81 1.69 -9.14
N LYS A 7 -15.86 2.13 -9.87
CA LYS A 7 -16.46 3.45 -9.68
C LYS A 7 -17.10 3.60 -8.30
N GLN A 8 -17.74 2.56 -7.79
CA GLN A 8 -18.33 2.58 -6.44
C GLN A 8 -17.25 2.62 -5.36
N ILE A 9 -16.16 1.86 -5.50
CA ILE A 9 -15.02 1.91 -4.56
C ILE A 9 -14.41 3.32 -4.55
N ALA A 10 -14.13 3.91 -5.73
CA ALA A 10 -13.60 5.27 -5.80
C ALA A 10 -14.52 6.31 -5.15
N ASN A 11 -15.84 6.16 -5.28
CA ASN A 11 -16.81 7.03 -4.61
C ASN A 11 -16.82 6.82 -3.09
N ILE A 12 -16.64 5.59 -2.61
CA ILE A 12 -16.55 5.27 -1.18
C ILE A 12 -15.27 5.86 -0.60
N ASP A 13 -14.13 5.71 -1.28
CA ASP A 13 -12.86 6.30 -0.84
C ASP A 13 -12.96 7.82 -0.74
N LYS A 14 -13.53 8.46 -1.78
CA LYS A 14 -13.80 9.90 -1.77
C LYS A 14 -14.71 10.32 -0.61
N PHE A 15 -15.81 9.61 -0.41
CA PHE A 15 -16.73 9.90 0.70
C PHE A 15 -16.02 9.77 2.05
N THR A 16 -15.16 8.75 2.22
CA THR A 16 -14.40 8.53 3.45
C THR A 16 -13.41 9.67 3.71
N ILE A 17 -12.66 10.08 2.69
CA ILE A 17 -11.73 11.22 2.78
C ILE A 17 -12.47 12.51 3.15
N ASP A 18 -13.61 12.78 2.50
CA ASP A 18 -14.38 14.01 2.70
C ASP A 18 -15.05 14.06 4.08
N ASN A 19 -15.40 12.92 4.69
CA ASN A 19 -16.18 12.87 5.94
C ASN A 19 -15.39 12.43 7.19
N GLU A 20 -14.25 11.74 7.04
CA GLU A 20 -13.36 11.35 8.15
C GLU A 20 -12.11 12.25 8.30
N PRO A 21 -12.16 13.48 7.76
CA PRO A 21 -11.02 14.31 7.35
C PRO A 21 -9.62 13.66 7.35
N ILE A 22 -9.45 12.53 6.65
CA ILE A 22 -8.15 11.86 6.47
C ILE A 22 -7.56 12.18 5.11
N SER A 23 -6.24 12.16 4.98
CA SER A 23 -5.60 12.25 3.67
C SER A 23 -5.77 10.95 2.87
N SER A 24 -5.64 11.03 1.54
CA SER A 24 -5.67 9.85 0.66
C SER A 24 -4.58 8.84 1.01
N VAL A 25 -3.38 9.33 1.36
CA VAL A 25 -2.27 8.47 1.78
C VAL A 25 -2.54 7.79 3.12
N ASP A 26 -3.27 8.42 4.06
CA ASP A 26 -3.63 7.77 5.32
C ASP A 26 -4.73 6.71 5.12
N LEU A 27 -5.65 6.92 4.18
CA LEU A 27 -6.61 5.88 3.78
C LEU A 27 -5.89 4.67 3.14
N MET A 28 -4.89 4.93 2.29
CA MET A 28 -4.02 3.89 1.72
C MET A 28 -3.28 3.10 2.82
N GLU A 29 -2.70 3.80 3.81
CA GLU A 29 -2.05 3.16 4.96
C GLU A 29 -3.00 2.23 5.72
N ARG A 30 -4.27 2.62 5.91
CA ARG A 30 -5.28 1.75 6.56
C ARG A 30 -5.54 0.49 5.74
N ALA A 31 -5.74 0.62 4.43
CA ALA A 31 -6.01 -0.51 3.54
C ALA A 31 -4.83 -1.50 3.51
N ALA A 32 -3.62 -0.97 3.32
CA ALA A 32 -2.39 -1.75 3.31
C ALA A 32 -2.09 -2.40 4.67
N ASN A 33 -2.33 -1.71 5.79
CA ASN A 33 -2.14 -2.28 7.13
C ASN A 33 -3.10 -3.44 7.39
N ALA A 34 -4.37 -3.33 6.99
CA ALA A 34 -5.32 -4.44 7.10
C ALA A 34 -4.84 -5.69 6.34
N PHE A 35 -4.24 -5.52 5.17
CA PHE A 35 -3.66 -6.64 4.42
C PHE A 35 -2.37 -7.17 5.07
N PHE A 36 -1.50 -6.30 5.57
CA PHE A 36 -0.31 -6.68 6.33
C PHE A 36 -0.66 -7.53 7.56
N GLU A 37 -1.65 -7.13 8.36
CA GLU A 37 -2.11 -7.89 9.53
C GLU A 37 -2.62 -9.29 9.14
N TRP A 38 -3.33 -9.38 8.02
CA TRP A 38 -3.75 -10.67 7.47
C TRP A 38 -2.54 -11.53 7.08
N ILE A 39 -1.55 -10.95 6.38
CA ILE A 39 -0.31 -11.66 6.01
C ILE A 39 0.39 -12.16 7.28
N ASN A 40 0.57 -11.31 8.29
CA ASN A 40 1.29 -11.63 9.52
C ASN A 40 0.57 -12.72 10.34
N SER A 41 -0.76 -12.74 10.31
CA SER A 41 -1.56 -13.72 11.06
C SER A 41 -1.69 -15.07 10.35
N ASN A 42 -1.60 -15.10 9.02
CA ASN A 42 -1.93 -16.29 8.22
C ASN A 42 -0.73 -16.91 7.51
N LEU A 43 0.37 -16.17 7.34
CA LEU A 43 1.54 -16.62 6.58
C LEU A 43 2.80 -16.51 7.44
N ASN A 44 3.60 -17.58 7.44
CA ASN A 44 4.85 -17.67 8.20
C ASN A 44 6.10 -17.61 7.32
N PHE A 45 6.06 -16.82 6.23
CA PHE A 45 7.23 -16.63 5.38
C PHE A 45 8.26 -15.70 6.03
N THR A 46 9.53 -15.93 5.71
CA THR A 46 10.66 -15.12 6.15
C THR A 46 11.14 -14.15 5.08
N SER A 47 10.73 -14.36 3.82
CA SER A 47 11.05 -13.50 2.69
C SER A 47 9.86 -13.24 1.78
N TYR A 48 9.73 -12.01 1.29
CA TYR A 48 8.68 -11.56 0.40
C TYR A 48 9.27 -10.84 -0.80
N THR A 49 8.64 -11.01 -1.96
CA THR A 49 8.93 -10.24 -3.16
C THR A 49 7.66 -9.51 -3.58
N ILE A 50 7.75 -8.19 -3.71
CA ILE A 50 6.61 -7.33 -4.06
C ILE A 50 6.87 -6.67 -5.40
N PHE A 51 5.93 -6.84 -6.33
CA PHE A 51 5.91 -6.15 -7.61
C PHE A 51 4.90 -5.01 -7.53
N ALA A 52 5.38 -3.78 -7.54
CA ALA A 52 4.57 -2.59 -7.44
C ALA A 52 4.48 -1.89 -8.80
N GLY A 53 3.28 -1.46 -9.18
CA GLY A 53 3.07 -0.57 -10.33
C GLY A 53 3.17 0.91 -9.94
N PRO A 54 2.96 1.85 -10.88
CA PRO A 54 3.04 3.29 -10.60
C PRO A 54 1.77 3.90 -10.00
N GLY A 55 0.66 3.15 -9.90
CA GLY A 55 -0.62 3.64 -9.38
C GLY A 55 -0.82 3.40 -7.88
N ASN A 56 -2.05 3.63 -7.39
CA ASN A 56 -2.39 3.49 -5.96
C ASN A 56 -2.16 2.07 -5.42
N ASN A 57 -2.46 1.03 -6.19
CA ASN A 57 -2.12 -0.35 -5.81
C ASN A 57 -0.61 -0.56 -5.63
N GLY A 58 0.21 0.19 -6.37
CA GLY A 58 1.65 0.22 -6.15
C GLY A 58 2.01 0.86 -4.81
N GLY A 59 1.34 1.97 -4.47
CA GLY A 59 1.43 2.60 -3.17
C GLY A 59 1.09 1.64 -2.02
N ASP A 60 -0.01 0.89 -2.12
CA ASP A 60 -0.35 -0.16 -1.15
C ASP A 60 0.79 -1.18 -1.02
N GLY A 61 1.32 -1.66 -2.15
CA GLY A 61 2.45 -2.57 -2.18
C GLY A 61 3.70 -2.03 -1.49
N LEU A 62 3.98 -0.72 -1.63
CA LEU A 62 5.10 -0.05 -0.95
C LEU A 62 4.87 0.10 0.56
N VAL A 63 3.63 0.36 0.99
CA VAL A 63 3.28 0.34 2.42
C VAL A 63 3.49 -1.06 3.00
N ILE A 64 2.94 -2.09 2.35
CA ILE A 64 3.07 -3.49 2.78
C ILE A 64 4.55 -3.89 2.84
N ALA A 65 5.34 -3.52 1.83
CA ALA A 65 6.78 -3.76 1.82
C ALA A 65 7.47 -3.17 3.05
N ARG A 66 7.13 -1.93 3.39
CA ARG A 66 7.68 -1.20 4.54
C ARG A 66 7.30 -1.89 5.86
N LEU A 67 6.03 -2.27 6.04
CA LEU A 67 5.55 -2.96 7.25
C LEU A 67 6.18 -4.36 7.41
N LEU A 68 6.30 -5.12 6.32
CA LEU A 68 7.00 -6.42 6.34
C LEU A 68 8.48 -6.26 6.70
N TYR A 69 9.14 -5.24 6.18
CA TYR A 69 10.53 -4.94 6.54
C TYR A 69 10.65 -4.56 8.03
N GLU A 70 9.77 -3.68 8.53
CA GLU A 70 9.74 -3.26 9.94
C GLU A 70 9.44 -4.40 10.92
N SER A 71 8.70 -5.42 10.48
CA SER A 71 8.46 -6.66 11.24
C SER A 71 9.58 -7.70 11.13
N GLY A 72 10.74 -7.32 10.56
CA GLY A 72 11.94 -8.15 10.51
C GLY A 72 11.98 -9.16 9.38
N LYS A 73 11.11 -9.03 8.36
CA LYS A 73 11.12 -9.91 7.18
C LYS A 73 12.12 -9.41 6.14
N LYS A 74 12.64 -10.34 5.32
CA LYS A 74 13.42 -9.99 4.13
C LYS A 74 12.45 -9.58 3.02
N VAL A 75 12.62 -8.38 2.45
CA VAL A 75 11.69 -7.87 1.43
C VAL A 75 12.47 -7.37 0.21
N ASN A 76 12.12 -7.89 -0.97
CA ASN A 76 12.58 -7.37 -2.25
C ASN A 76 11.42 -6.64 -2.94
N VAL A 77 11.66 -5.41 -3.41
CA VAL A 77 10.64 -4.61 -4.08
C VAL A 77 11.09 -4.32 -5.51
N TYR A 78 10.26 -4.68 -6.47
CA TYR A 78 10.39 -4.30 -7.87
C TYR A 78 9.31 -3.28 -8.19
N LEU A 79 9.70 -2.01 -8.26
CA LEU A 79 8.82 -0.94 -8.69
C LEU A 79 8.93 -0.77 -10.21
N TYR A 80 7.88 -1.14 -10.93
CA TYR A 80 7.78 -0.89 -12.35
C TYR A 80 7.40 0.57 -12.58
N HIS A 81 8.35 1.35 -13.10
CA HIS A 81 8.27 2.80 -13.23
C HIS A 81 8.36 3.27 -14.70
N PRO A 82 7.41 2.94 -15.59
CA PRO A 82 7.47 3.38 -16.98
C PRO A 82 6.90 4.79 -17.20
N ARG A 83 6.21 5.39 -16.22
CA ARG A 83 5.37 6.61 -16.36
C ARG A 83 5.24 7.38 -15.03
N LYS A 84 4.40 8.43 -15.03
CA LYS A 84 3.94 9.19 -13.85
C LYS A 84 3.47 8.24 -12.73
N ILE A 85 4.06 8.39 -11.54
CA ILE A 85 3.60 7.76 -10.31
C ILE A 85 2.41 8.57 -9.74
N SER A 86 1.41 7.90 -9.14
CA SER A 86 0.35 8.59 -8.39
C SER A 86 0.89 9.23 -7.12
N ASP A 87 0.30 10.34 -6.67
CA ASP A 87 0.85 11.12 -5.56
C ASP A 87 1.02 10.26 -4.28
N ASP A 88 0.03 9.44 -3.94
CA ASP A 88 0.11 8.52 -2.79
C ASP A 88 1.22 7.45 -2.93
N CYS A 89 1.42 6.93 -4.15
CA CYS A 89 2.48 5.98 -4.42
C CYS A 89 3.85 6.65 -4.34
N ASN A 90 3.99 7.91 -4.77
CA ASN A 90 5.23 8.65 -4.65
C ASN A 90 5.58 8.93 -3.17
N VAL A 91 4.60 9.28 -2.34
CA VAL A 91 4.81 9.46 -0.90
C VAL A 91 5.36 8.16 -0.28
N ASN A 92 4.77 7.01 -0.60
CA ASN A 92 5.24 5.73 -0.07
C ASN A 92 6.56 5.25 -0.66
N TYR A 93 6.84 5.62 -1.91
CA TYR A 93 8.15 5.45 -2.51
C TYR A 93 9.22 6.23 -1.74
N GLU A 94 8.99 7.50 -1.42
CA GLU A 94 9.92 8.29 -0.61
C GLU A 94 10.08 7.70 0.81
N ARG A 95 8.98 7.27 1.44
CA ARG A 95 9.02 6.64 2.77
C ARG A 95 9.90 5.39 2.80
N ILE A 96 9.80 4.51 1.79
CA ILE A 96 10.61 3.29 1.74
C ILE A 96 12.08 3.58 1.42
N GLN A 97 12.39 4.60 0.62
CA GLN A 97 13.78 5.00 0.36
C GLN A 97 14.50 5.47 1.63
N ARG A 98 13.80 6.17 2.54
CA ARG A 98 14.36 6.64 3.82
C ARG A 98 14.62 5.51 4.83
N LYS A 99 14.01 4.34 4.64
CA LYS A 99 14.14 3.16 5.51
C LYS A 99 15.00 2.04 4.93
N LYS A 100 15.67 2.30 3.79
CA LYS A 100 16.70 1.38 3.31
C LYS A 100 17.80 1.25 4.38
N PRO A 101 18.32 0.03 4.65
CA PRO A 101 19.59 -0.09 5.33
C PRO A 101 20.71 0.59 4.53
#